data_AF-A0A6A2YID9-F1
#
_entry.id   AF-A0A6A2YID9-F1
#
_cell.length_a   1.000
_cell.length_b   1.000
_cell.length_c   1.000
_cell.angle_alpha   90.00
_cell.angle_beta   90.00
_cell.angle_gamma   90.00
#
_symmetry.space_group_name_H-M   'P 1'
#
loop_
_entity.id
_entity.type
_entity.pdbx_description
1 polymer ?
#
loop_
_entity_poly.entity_id
_entity_poly.type
_entity_poly.pdbx_seq_one_letter_code
_entity_poly.pdbx_strand_id
1 'polypeptide(L)'
;MLVSNFTPPPYFLDKLKLPRGLERNGQVLSRVHLAFKKIVDYVPLAPLRLLTVVLQGMPTIYHKDRAVVIYVENILKLESGEIGELVGSTMLMIVVDMLIKLDVENVWDAILQDDFSKGIFEMELEDVDDIEENDEPDVGEFRLSSKSLVGNNIVELLDNLLVLTVEHLESCEREGRLAKVFETLLQSFQITVLSAYKSKFAQFVIFYACALYPENCGMKFATMLHYGKGERSTPLLRHHASLPRERVPAPKDECRMLLLEIHL
;
A
#
# COMPACT_ATOMS: atom_id res chain seq x y z
N MET A 1 -16.92 -15.54 -15.38
CA MET A 1 -18.00 -14.56 -15.61
C MET A 1 -18.32 -13.68 -14.41
N LEU A 2 -18.33 -14.16 -13.15
CA LEU A 2 -18.62 -13.27 -12.00
C LEU A 2 -17.44 -12.38 -11.60
N VAL A 3 -16.25 -12.94 -11.41
CA VAL A 3 -15.03 -12.17 -11.05
C VAL A 3 -14.69 -11.09 -12.08
N SER A 4 -15.01 -11.31 -13.36
CA SER A 4 -14.81 -10.29 -14.41
C SER A 4 -15.67 -9.04 -14.21
N ASN A 5 -16.70 -9.07 -13.35
CA ASN A 5 -17.48 -7.89 -12.96
C ASN A 5 -16.86 -7.11 -11.80
N PHE A 6 -15.77 -7.58 -11.18
CA PHE A 6 -15.04 -6.80 -10.17
C PHE A 6 -14.43 -5.54 -10.77
N THR A 7 -14.03 -5.62 -12.03
CA THR A 7 -13.60 -4.45 -12.80
C THR A 7 -14.69 -4.02 -13.76
N PRO A 8 -15.21 -2.79 -13.63
CA PRO A 8 -16.10 -2.23 -14.62
C PRO A 8 -15.42 -2.17 -16.00
N PRO A 9 -16.17 -2.29 -17.09
CA PRO A 9 -15.61 -2.11 -18.44
C PRO A 9 -14.92 -0.75 -18.58
N PRO A 10 -13.87 -0.62 -19.42
CA PRO A 10 -13.10 0.62 -19.54
C PRO A 10 -13.96 1.86 -19.80
N TYR A 11 -14.98 1.74 -20.66
CA TYR A 11 -15.93 2.83 -20.97
C TYR A 11 -16.79 3.29 -19.78
N PHE A 12 -16.84 2.50 -18.70
CA PHE A 12 -17.61 2.81 -17.50
C PHE A 12 -16.75 3.49 -16.42
N LEU A 13 -15.41 3.45 -16.53
CA LEU A 13 -14.52 4.00 -15.52
C LEU A 13 -14.70 5.52 -15.34
N ASP A 14 -14.97 6.25 -16.42
CA ASP A 14 -15.25 7.70 -16.36
C ASP A 14 -16.57 7.99 -15.63
N LYS A 15 -17.57 7.11 -15.80
CA LYS A 15 -18.88 7.27 -15.15
C LYS A 15 -18.81 7.06 -13.65
N LEU A 16 -17.78 6.37 -13.13
CA LEU A 16 -17.57 6.22 -11.70
C LEU A 16 -17.24 7.56 -11.01
N LYS A 17 -16.80 8.60 -11.75
CA LYS A 17 -16.64 9.95 -11.19
C LYS A 17 -17.98 10.61 -10.85
N LEU A 18 -19.09 10.09 -11.38
CA LEU A 18 -20.43 10.58 -11.13
C LEU A 18 -21.12 9.76 -10.03
N PRO A 19 -21.90 10.38 -9.12
CA PRO A 19 -22.62 9.66 -8.07
C PRO A 19 -23.50 8.52 -8.59
N ARG A 20 -24.20 8.75 -9.72
CA ARG A 20 -25.04 7.74 -10.37
C ARG A 20 -24.26 6.53 -10.89
N GLY A 21 -23.04 6.74 -11.38
CA GLY A 21 -22.19 5.64 -11.85
C GLY A 21 -21.63 4.82 -10.69
N LEU A 22 -21.25 5.49 -9.60
CA LEU A 22 -20.81 4.85 -8.37
C LEU A 22 -21.91 4.00 -7.74
N GLU A 23 -23.12 4.53 -7.62
CA GLU A 23 -24.29 3.81 -7.10
C GLU A 23 -24.59 2.56 -7.93
N ARG A 24 -24.63 2.70 -9.26
CA ARG A 24 -24.86 1.56 -10.17
C ARG A 24 -23.77 0.50 -10.01
N ASN A 25 -22.51 0.92 -9.88
CA ASN A 25 -21.41 -0.02 -9.63
C ASN A 25 -21.62 -0.78 -8.31
N GLY A 26 -21.97 -0.06 -7.24
CA GLY A 26 -22.29 -0.67 -5.94
C GLY A 26 -23.42 -1.70 -6.03
N GLN A 27 -24.48 -1.40 -6.78
CA GLN A 27 -25.59 -2.35 -7.00
C GLN A 27 -25.14 -3.61 -7.74
N VAL A 28 -24.28 -3.48 -8.77
CA VAL A 28 -23.74 -4.63 -9.51
C VAL A 28 -22.86 -5.48 -8.59
N LEU A 29 -21.94 -4.85 -7.86
CA LEU A 29 -21.04 -5.55 -6.95
C LEU A 29 -21.82 -6.25 -5.83
N SER A 30 -22.83 -5.62 -5.25
CA SER A 30 -23.71 -6.25 -4.25
C SER A 30 -24.37 -7.52 -4.78
N ARG A 31 -24.88 -7.50 -6.02
CA ARG A 31 -25.47 -8.68 -6.67
C ARG A 31 -24.43 -9.76 -6.94
N VAL A 32 -23.21 -9.39 -7.31
CA VAL A 32 -22.11 -10.33 -7.54
C VAL A 32 -21.72 -11.04 -6.24
N HIS A 33 -21.53 -10.30 -5.14
CA HIS A 33 -21.23 -10.89 -3.82
C HIS A 33 -22.36 -11.78 -3.33
N LEU A 34 -23.62 -11.38 -3.51
CA LEU A 34 -24.77 -12.22 -3.19
C LEU A 34 -24.80 -13.51 -4.02
N ALA A 35 -24.43 -13.44 -5.30
CA ALA A 35 -24.33 -14.61 -6.15
C ALA A 35 -23.21 -15.55 -5.70
N PHE A 36 -22.05 -15.02 -5.31
CA PHE A 36 -20.98 -15.84 -4.76
C PHE A 36 -21.39 -16.54 -3.48
N LYS A 37 -22.05 -15.83 -2.55
CA LYS A 37 -22.59 -16.43 -1.33
C LYS A 37 -23.50 -17.62 -1.64
N LYS A 38 -24.50 -17.41 -2.53
CA LYS A 38 -25.39 -18.49 -2.97
C LYS A 38 -24.63 -19.68 -3.57
N ILE A 39 -23.60 -19.43 -4.39
CA ILE A 39 -22.80 -20.51 -4.99
C ILE A 39 -22.09 -21.33 -3.90
N VAL A 40 -21.53 -20.68 -2.88
CA VAL A 40 -20.86 -21.37 -1.77
C VAL A 40 -21.84 -22.19 -0.93
N ASP A 41 -23.05 -21.67 -0.72
CA ASP A 41 -24.12 -22.41 -0.02
C ASP A 41 -24.45 -23.74 -0.73
N TYR A 42 -24.42 -23.77 -2.06
CA TYR A 42 -24.67 -24.99 -2.84
C TYR A 42 -23.42 -25.84 -3.09
N VAL A 43 -22.24 -25.22 -3.19
CA VAL A 43 -20.98 -25.88 -3.55
C VAL A 43 -19.88 -25.41 -2.59
N PRO A 44 -19.68 -26.11 -1.46
CA PRO A 44 -18.74 -25.68 -0.41
C PRO A 44 -17.27 -25.57 -0.84
N LEU A 45 -16.88 -26.25 -1.93
CA LEU A 45 -15.53 -26.19 -2.52
C LEU A 45 -15.37 -25.09 -3.59
N ALA A 46 -16.44 -24.35 -3.91
CA ALA A 46 -16.38 -23.24 -4.85
C ALA A 46 -15.36 -22.15 -4.47
N PRO A 47 -15.10 -21.80 -3.19
CA PRO A 47 -14.09 -20.81 -2.84
C PRO A 47 -12.68 -21.14 -3.38
N LEU A 48 -12.29 -22.42 -3.41
CA LEU A 48 -10.98 -22.84 -3.93
C LEU A 48 -10.85 -22.58 -5.44
N ARG A 49 -11.94 -22.78 -6.18
CA ARG A 49 -11.98 -22.44 -7.62
C ARG A 49 -12.03 -20.92 -7.82
N LEU A 50 -12.76 -20.21 -6.97
CA LEU A 50 -12.81 -18.75 -7.00
C LEU A 50 -11.42 -18.16 -6.82
N LEU A 51 -10.62 -18.68 -5.89
CA LEU A 51 -9.25 -18.22 -5.66
C LEU A 51 -8.39 -18.25 -6.94
N THR A 52 -8.46 -19.34 -7.72
CA THR A 52 -7.72 -19.42 -8.99
C THR A 52 -8.17 -18.35 -10.00
N VAL A 53 -9.46 -18.03 -10.02
CA VAL A 53 -10.02 -17.02 -10.92
C VAL A 53 -9.66 -15.61 -10.45
N VAL A 54 -9.60 -15.38 -9.13
CA VAL A 54 -9.15 -14.10 -8.55
C VAL A 54 -7.68 -13.83 -8.88
N LEU A 55 -6.82 -14.82 -8.71
CA LEU A 55 -5.39 -14.70 -9.07
C LEU A 55 -5.18 -14.36 -10.55
N GLN A 56 -5.94 -15.01 -11.43
CA GLN A 56 -5.85 -14.78 -12.88
C GLN A 56 -6.51 -13.48 -13.34
N GLY A 57 -7.47 -12.97 -12.56
CA GLY A 57 -8.28 -11.81 -12.91
C GLY A 57 -7.67 -10.46 -12.50
N MET A 58 -6.54 -10.47 -11.80
CA MET A 58 -5.91 -9.26 -11.28
C MET A 58 -5.56 -8.29 -12.42
N PRO A 59 -6.02 -7.02 -12.38
CA PRO A 59 -5.70 -6.04 -13.41
C PRO A 59 -4.21 -5.71 -13.43
N THR A 60 -3.68 -5.42 -14.63
CA THR A 60 -2.33 -4.88 -14.78
C THR A 60 -2.26 -3.48 -14.17
N ILE A 61 -1.23 -3.23 -13.36
CA ILE A 61 -1.01 -1.95 -12.64
C ILE A 61 -0.76 -0.74 -13.55
N TYR A 62 -0.52 -0.96 -14.83
CA TYR A 62 -0.28 0.12 -15.79
C TYR A 62 -1.62 0.53 -16.44
N HIS A 63 -2.04 1.77 -16.21
CA HIS A 63 -3.19 2.46 -16.84
C HIS A 63 -4.60 2.14 -16.31
N LYS A 64 -4.74 1.48 -15.15
CA LYS A 64 -6.05 1.05 -14.61
C LYS A 64 -6.18 1.20 -13.10
N ASP A 65 -5.65 2.26 -12.53
CA ASP A 65 -5.55 2.47 -11.07
C ASP A 65 -6.91 2.29 -10.39
N ARG A 66 -7.95 2.93 -10.93
CA ARG A 66 -9.30 2.80 -10.40
C ARG A 66 -9.88 1.39 -10.49
N ALA A 67 -9.53 0.63 -11.53
CA ALA A 67 -9.97 -0.75 -11.65
C ALA A 67 -9.25 -1.65 -10.63
N VAL A 68 -7.97 -1.39 -10.37
CA VAL A 68 -7.18 -2.07 -9.33
C VAL A 68 -7.79 -1.81 -7.95
N VAL A 69 -8.08 -0.54 -7.61
CA VAL A 69 -8.69 -0.16 -6.34
C VAL A 69 -10.01 -0.91 -6.11
N ILE A 70 -10.93 -0.88 -7.09
CA ILE A 70 -12.21 -1.59 -6.98
C ILE A 70 -11.99 -3.10 -6.87
N TYR A 71 -11.01 -3.65 -7.58
CA TYR A 71 -10.71 -5.08 -7.52
C TYR A 71 -10.23 -5.50 -6.12
N VAL A 72 -9.31 -4.74 -5.52
CA VAL A 72 -8.80 -4.97 -4.17
C VAL A 72 -9.90 -4.80 -3.13
N GLU A 73 -10.73 -3.76 -3.24
CA GLU A 73 -11.91 -3.57 -2.38
C GLU A 73 -12.83 -4.81 -2.40
N ASN A 74 -13.06 -5.39 -3.59
CA ASN A 74 -13.87 -6.60 -3.71
C ASN A 74 -13.17 -7.84 -3.14
N ILE A 75 -11.85 -7.97 -3.24
CA ILE A 75 -11.09 -9.06 -2.59
C ILE A 75 -11.23 -8.96 -1.07
N LEU A 76 -11.05 -7.78 -0.49
CA LEU A 76 -11.15 -7.57 0.97
C LEU A 76 -12.58 -7.81 1.48
N LYS A 77 -13.60 -7.48 0.67
CA LYS A 77 -15.00 -7.85 0.94
C LYS A 77 -15.24 -9.36 0.92
N LEU A 78 -14.61 -10.09 -0.01
CA LEU A 78 -14.68 -11.56 -0.04
C LEU A 78 -13.96 -12.18 1.16
N GLU A 79 -12.79 -11.65 1.55
CA GLU A 79 -12.04 -12.05 2.76
C GLU A 79 -12.91 -11.91 4.01
N SER A 80 -13.65 -10.82 4.11
CA SER A 80 -14.48 -10.56 5.29
C SER A 80 -15.74 -11.43 5.37
N GLY A 81 -16.12 -12.09 4.27
CA GLY A 81 -17.32 -12.91 4.19
C GLY A 81 -17.08 -14.40 4.46
N GLU A 82 -18.15 -15.19 4.34
CA GLU A 82 -18.13 -16.67 4.50
C GLU A 82 -17.12 -17.35 3.55
N ILE A 83 -16.91 -16.76 2.37
CA ILE A 83 -15.91 -17.23 1.39
C ILE A 83 -14.50 -17.17 1.98
N GLY A 84 -14.21 -16.11 2.73
CA GLY A 84 -12.92 -15.87 3.37
C GLY A 84 -12.57 -16.87 4.47
N GLU A 85 -13.52 -17.65 4.97
CA GLU A 85 -13.21 -18.73 5.92
C GLU A 85 -12.22 -19.74 5.34
N LEU A 86 -12.36 -20.06 4.05
CA LEU A 86 -11.53 -21.05 3.36
C LEU A 86 -10.36 -20.43 2.58
N VAL A 87 -10.55 -19.25 1.99
CA VAL A 87 -9.56 -18.63 1.08
C VAL A 87 -9.13 -17.22 1.48
N GLY A 88 -9.59 -16.72 2.63
CA GLY A 88 -9.33 -15.36 3.09
C GLY A 88 -7.85 -15.07 3.33
N SER A 89 -7.10 -16.03 3.89
CA SER A 89 -5.66 -15.86 4.09
C SER A 89 -4.92 -15.61 2.77
N THR A 90 -5.21 -16.40 1.74
CA THR A 90 -4.62 -16.21 0.41
C THR A 90 -5.07 -14.91 -0.24
N MET A 91 -6.34 -14.52 -0.08
CA MET A 91 -6.86 -13.25 -0.57
C MET A 91 -6.13 -12.05 0.04
N LEU A 92 -5.89 -12.08 1.35
CA LEU A 92 -5.12 -11.05 2.04
C LEU A 92 -3.66 -11.03 1.55
N MET A 93 -3.05 -12.21 1.36
CA MET A 93 -1.69 -12.30 0.81
C MET A 93 -1.58 -11.67 -0.58
N ILE A 94 -2.57 -11.87 -1.46
CA ILE A 94 -2.59 -11.23 -2.80
C ILE A 94 -2.55 -9.70 -2.66
N VAL A 95 -3.28 -9.13 -1.70
CA VAL A 95 -3.28 -7.68 -1.44
C VAL A 95 -1.93 -7.22 -0.90
N VAL A 96 -1.35 -7.95 0.04
CA VAL A 96 -0.03 -7.60 0.60
C VAL A 96 1.08 -7.70 -0.46
N ASP A 97 1.09 -8.76 -1.28
CA ASP A 97 2.06 -8.91 -2.37
C ASP A 97 1.94 -7.77 -3.38
N MET A 98 0.72 -7.30 -3.64
CA MET A 98 0.47 -6.13 -4.49
C MET A 98 1.02 -4.84 -3.87
N LEU A 99 0.80 -4.61 -2.57
CA LEU A 99 1.35 -3.46 -1.86
C LEU A 99 2.88 -3.46 -1.91
N ILE A 100 3.51 -4.60 -1.64
CA ILE A 100 4.97 -4.76 -1.70
C ILE A 100 5.46 -4.49 -3.12
N LYS A 101 4.77 -5.02 -4.14
CA LYS A 101 5.13 -4.81 -5.54
C LYS A 101 5.14 -3.31 -5.87
N LEU A 102 4.08 -2.58 -5.54
CA LEU A 102 4.00 -1.14 -5.81
C LEU A 102 5.05 -0.33 -5.00
N ASP A 103 5.23 -0.69 -3.73
CA ASP A 103 6.18 -0.05 -2.80
C ASP A 103 7.65 -0.26 -3.23
N VAL A 104 8.00 -1.43 -3.76
CA VAL A 104 9.36 -1.76 -4.21
C VAL A 104 9.63 -1.30 -5.65
N GLU A 105 8.67 -1.47 -6.57
CA GLU A 105 8.90 -1.31 -8.00
C GLU A 105 8.98 0.17 -8.43
N ASN A 106 8.36 1.12 -7.73
CA ASN A 106 8.07 2.41 -8.39
C ASN A 106 8.11 3.70 -7.55
N VAL A 107 8.41 3.68 -6.25
CA VAL A 107 8.46 4.95 -5.50
C VAL A 107 9.77 5.72 -5.74
N TRP A 108 10.91 5.05 -5.92
CA TRP A 108 12.21 5.73 -5.86
C TRP A 108 12.89 5.97 -7.21
N ASP A 109 12.75 5.10 -8.20
CA ASP A 109 13.43 5.34 -9.50
C ASP A 109 12.83 6.54 -10.26
N ALA A 110 11.59 6.93 -9.95
CA ALA A 110 10.93 8.13 -10.48
C ALA A 110 11.23 9.39 -9.64
N ILE A 111 11.19 9.30 -8.30
CA ILE A 111 11.47 10.44 -7.39
C ILE A 111 12.97 10.78 -7.37
N LEU A 112 13.86 9.78 -7.45
CA LEU A 112 15.31 9.99 -7.43
C LEU A 112 15.86 10.66 -8.70
N GLN A 113 15.10 10.68 -9.81
CA GLN A 113 15.54 11.34 -11.05
C GLN A 113 15.18 12.83 -11.12
N ASP A 114 14.11 13.28 -10.44
CA ASP A 114 13.65 14.68 -10.50
C ASP A 114 14.05 15.52 -9.26
N ASP A 115 14.15 14.94 -8.06
CA ASP A 115 14.21 15.75 -6.82
C ASP A 115 15.60 15.92 -6.17
N PHE A 116 16.65 15.23 -6.63
CA PHE A 116 18.02 15.40 -6.08
C PHE A 116 18.92 16.35 -6.89
N SER A 117 18.50 16.78 -8.08
CA SER A 117 19.18 17.84 -8.84
C SER A 117 18.69 19.24 -8.46
N LYS A 118 17.58 19.36 -7.72
CA LYS A 118 17.09 20.61 -7.15
C LYS A 118 17.31 20.56 -5.63
N GLY A 119 18.48 21.04 -5.22
CA GLY A 119 18.88 21.07 -3.82
C GLY A 119 17.82 21.75 -2.95
N ILE A 120 17.33 21.04 -1.94
CA ILE A 120 16.59 21.60 -0.79
C ILE A 120 17.46 22.58 0.04
N PHE A 121 18.74 22.75 -0.33
CA PHE A 121 19.63 23.78 0.19
C PHE A 121 20.34 24.49 -0.96
N GLU A 122 19.60 25.24 -1.79
CA GLU A 122 20.19 26.35 -2.51
C GLU A 122 19.80 27.62 -1.75
N MET A 123 20.72 28.04 -0.87
CA MET A 123 20.69 29.33 -0.22
C MET A 123 20.77 30.36 -1.34
N GLU A 124 19.67 31.11 -1.56
CA GLU A 124 19.68 32.31 -2.37
C GLU A 124 20.74 33.25 -1.77
N LEU A 125 21.95 33.22 -2.32
CA LEU A 125 22.91 34.30 -2.17
C LEU A 125 22.55 35.31 -3.25
N GLU A 126 21.90 36.40 -2.84
CA GLU A 126 21.75 37.61 -3.64
C GLU A 126 23.15 38.19 -3.90
N ASP A 127 23.80 37.75 -4.97
CA ASP A 127 24.95 38.46 -5.52
C ASP A 127 24.48 39.29 -6.73
N VAL A 128 24.43 40.58 -6.47
CA VAL A 128 24.19 41.68 -7.40
C VAL A 128 25.39 41.79 -8.35
N ASP A 129 25.16 41.71 -9.67
CA ASP A 129 25.71 42.62 -10.72
C ASP A 129 25.55 42.05 -12.15
N ASP A 130 24.71 42.73 -12.95
CA ASP A 130 24.89 43.19 -14.33
C ASP A 130 25.12 42.26 -15.56
N ILE A 131 24.15 42.33 -16.52
CA ILE A 131 24.26 42.51 -17.99
C ILE A 131 24.75 41.26 -18.81
N GLU A 132 24.17 40.73 -19.90
CA GLU A 132 23.50 41.26 -21.11
C GLU A 132 22.74 40.13 -21.87
N GLU A 133 21.84 40.50 -22.78
CA GLU A 133 21.00 39.65 -23.65
C GLU A 133 21.75 38.74 -24.65
N ASN A 134 21.25 37.52 -24.90
CA ASN A 134 21.15 37.00 -26.28
C ASN A 134 20.18 35.81 -26.41
N ASP A 135 19.38 35.84 -27.48
CA ASP A 135 18.32 34.92 -27.88
C ASP A 135 18.81 33.53 -28.33
N GLU A 136 18.00 32.49 -28.10
CA GLU A 136 17.63 31.40 -29.05
C GLU A 136 16.65 30.42 -28.32
N PRO A 137 15.43 30.15 -28.83
CA PRO A 137 14.53 29.16 -28.26
C PRO A 137 14.57 27.80 -28.98
N ASP A 138 14.48 26.74 -28.17
CA ASP A 138 13.74 25.49 -28.41
C ASP A 138 14.12 24.55 -29.58
N VAL A 139 14.76 23.41 -29.23
CA VAL A 139 14.30 22.06 -29.65
C VAL A 139 14.66 21.07 -28.53
N GLY A 140 13.85 21.02 -27.47
CA GLY A 140 14.12 20.12 -26.34
C GLY A 140 12.90 19.60 -25.60
N GLU A 141 11.69 19.89 -26.08
CA GLU A 141 10.46 19.68 -25.31
C GLU A 141 9.61 18.54 -25.89
N PHE A 142 9.77 17.31 -25.39
CA PHE A 142 8.63 16.37 -25.29
C PHE A 142 8.87 15.10 -24.45
N ARG A 143 10.08 14.81 -23.95
CA ARG A 143 10.35 13.47 -23.35
C ARG A 143 10.30 13.39 -21.83
N LEU A 144 10.11 14.49 -21.12
CA LEU A 144 10.17 14.56 -19.66
C LEU A 144 8.80 14.50 -18.96
N SER A 145 7.69 14.78 -19.65
CA SER A 145 6.35 14.84 -19.01
C SER A 145 5.73 13.46 -18.71
N SER A 146 5.96 12.46 -19.57
CA SER A 146 5.27 11.16 -19.45
C SER A 146 5.75 10.29 -18.29
N LYS A 147 6.98 10.47 -17.80
CA LYS A 147 7.52 9.67 -16.67
C LYS A 147 7.05 10.19 -15.31
N SER A 148 7.00 11.52 -15.13
CA SER A 148 6.47 12.18 -13.93
C SER A 148 4.99 11.82 -13.67
N LEU A 149 4.17 11.80 -14.74
CA LEU A 149 2.75 11.43 -14.65
C LEU A 149 2.52 9.96 -14.24
N VAL A 150 3.37 9.04 -14.69
CA VAL A 150 3.26 7.61 -14.34
C VAL A 150 3.69 7.38 -12.88
N GLY A 151 4.74 8.08 -12.41
CA GLY A 151 5.16 8.03 -11.01
C GLY A 151 4.06 8.50 -10.05
N ASN A 152 3.42 9.64 -10.37
CA ASN A 152 2.33 10.19 -9.55
C ASN A 152 1.14 9.23 -9.43
N ASN A 153 0.75 8.59 -10.53
CA ASN A 153 -0.37 7.63 -10.53
C ASN A 153 -0.08 6.39 -9.67
N ILE A 154 1.17 5.92 -9.61
CA ILE A 154 1.55 4.75 -8.81
C ILE A 154 1.57 5.09 -7.31
N VAL A 155 2.05 6.28 -6.94
CA VAL A 155 2.00 6.75 -5.55
C VAL A 155 0.56 6.89 -5.08
N GLU A 156 -0.31 7.51 -5.89
CA GLU A 156 -1.74 7.63 -5.57
C GLU A 156 -2.42 6.24 -5.49
N LEU A 157 -2.07 5.31 -6.37
CA LEU A 157 -2.58 3.94 -6.29
C LEU A 157 -2.13 3.25 -4.99
N LEU A 158 -0.86 3.34 -4.62
CA LEU A 158 -0.33 2.77 -3.38
C LEU A 158 -1.04 3.33 -2.15
N ASP A 159 -1.23 4.66 -2.10
CA ASP A 159 -1.96 5.33 -1.00
C ASP A 159 -3.40 4.82 -0.90
N ASN A 160 -4.14 4.77 -2.01
CA ASN A 160 -5.49 4.23 -2.04
C ASN A 160 -5.56 2.77 -1.55
N LEU A 161 -4.59 1.93 -1.92
CA LEU A 161 -4.56 0.54 -1.46
C LEU A 161 -4.20 0.42 0.02
N LEU A 162 -3.33 1.30 0.54
CA LEU A 162 -3.01 1.34 1.96
C LEU A 162 -4.23 1.76 2.78
N VAL A 163 -4.95 2.80 2.35
CA VAL A 163 -6.21 3.24 2.98
C VAL A 163 -7.22 2.10 3.01
N LEU A 164 -7.48 1.42 1.89
CA LEU A 164 -8.40 0.27 1.85
C LEU A 164 -7.98 -0.86 2.81
N THR A 165 -6.68 -1.12 2.91
CA THR A 165 -6.15 -2.17 3.80
C THR A 165 -6.31 -1.77 5.26
N VAL A 166 -6.07 -0.51 5.60
CA VAL A 166 -6.27 0.06 6.94
C VAL A 166 -7.73 0.02 7.36
N GLU A 167 -8.64 0.51 6.52
CA GLU A 167 -10.10 0.45 6.76
C GLU A 167 -10.59 -0.99 6.98
N HIS A 168 -10.03 -1.94 6.22
CA HIS A 168 -10.31 -3.35 6.39
C HIS A 168 -9.85 -3.87 7.76
N LEU A 169 -8.64 -3.52 8.21
CA LEU A 169 -8.15 -3.91 9.54
C LEU A 169 -9.00 -3.35 10.67
N GLU A 170 -9.46 -2.10 10.55
CA GLU A 170 -10.41 -1.52 11.50
C GLU A 170 -11.75 -2.27 11.50
N SER A 171 -12.24 -2.71 10.34
CA SER A 171 -13.43 -3.57 10.31
C SER A 171 -13.21 -4.92 10.97
N CYS A 172 -12.04 -5.53 10.75
CA CYS A 172 -11.69 -6.78 11.41
C CYS A 172 -11.57 -6.64 12.92
N GLU A 173 -11.12 -5.49 13.43
CA GLU A 173 -11.07 -5.18 14.86
C GLU A 173 -12.49 -5.10 15.43
N ARG A 174 -13.35 -4.30 14.82
CA ARG A 174 -14.77 -4.16 15.21
C ARG A 174 -15.53 -5.50 15.21
N GLU A 175 -15.17 -6.41 14.31
CA GLU A 175 -15.77 -7.75 14.19
C GLU A 175 -15.06 -8.83 15.04
N GLY A 176 -13.99 -8.48 15.77
CA GLY A 176 -13.22 -9.42 16.58
C GLY A 176 -12.37 -10.42 15.80
N ARG A 177 -12.20 -10.21 14.49
CA ARG A 177 -11.42 -11.08 13.57
C ARG A 177 -9.97 -10.65 13.41
N LEU A 178 -9.57 -9.47 13.90
CA LEU A 178 -8.24 -8.90 13.66
C LEU A 178 -7.11 -9.86 14.04
N ALA A 179 -7.22 -10.59 15.14
CA ALA A 179 -6.19 -11.55 15.56
C ALA A 179 -5.94 -12.66 14.50
N LYS A 180 -6.99 -13.12 13.80
CA LYS A 180 -6.89 -14.14 12.73
C LYS A 180 -6.24 -13.54 11.48
N VAL A 181 -6.68 -12.35 11.08
CA VAL A 181 -6.14 -11.61 9.92
C VAL A 181 -4.66 -11.29 10.16
N PHE A 182 -4.31 -10.90 11.39
CA PHE A 182 -2.95 -10.58 11.79
C PHE A 182 -1.98 -11.76 11.65
N GLU A 183 -2.40 -13.00 11.94
CA GLU A 183 -1.53 -14.18 11.71
C GLU A 183 -1.14 -14.30 10.23
N THR A 184 -2.08 -14.04 9.32
CA THR A 184 -1.80 -14.05 7.89
C THR A 184 -0.85 -12.93 7.49
N LEU A 185 -1.07 -11.72 8.02
CA LEU A 185 -0.17 -10.59 7.79
C LEU A 185 1.24 -10.87 8.33
N LEU A 186 1.35 -11.48 9.51
CA LEU A 186 2.62 -11.81 10.13
C LEU A 186 3.39 -12.85 9.31
N GLN A 187 2.71 -13.87 8.78
CA GLN A 187 3.30 -14.86 7.88
C GLN A 187 3.81 -14.20 6.59
N SER A 188 2.98 -13.36 5.95
CA SER A 188 3.39 -12.62 4.76
C SER A 188 4.56 -11.67 5.05
N PHE A 189 4.57 -11.03 6.22
CA PHE A 189 5.66 -10.15 6.64
C PHE A 189 6.99 -10.91 6.78
N GLN A 190 6.97 -12.09 7.40
CA GLN A 190 8.17 -12.92 7.57
C GLN A 190 8.74 -13.44 6.24
N ILE A 191 7.88 -13.77 5.29
CA ILE A 191 8.27 -14.36 3.99
C ILE A 191 8.68 -13.25 3.00
N THR A 192 7.86 -12.21 2.87
CA THR A 192 7.91 -11.28 1.74
C THR A 192 8.40 -9.89 2.16
N VAL A 193 7.94 -9.35 3.29
CA VAL A 193 8.31 -7.96 3.69
C VAL A 193 9.72 -7.88 4.28
N LEU A 194 10.14 -8.84 5.10
CA LEU A 194 11.50 -8.86 5.66
C LEU A 194 12.59 -9.04 4.58
N SER A 195 12.26 -9.69 3.46
CA SER A 195 13.17 -9.88 2.33
C SER A 195 13.12 -8.70 1.34
N ALA A 196 12.01 -7.98 1.28
CA ALA A 196 11.84 -6.75 0.52
C ALA A 196 12.44 -5.54 1.24
N TYR A 197 13.77 -5.52 1.41
CA TYR A 197 14.48 -4.45 2.16
C TYR A 197 14.28 -3.03 1.61
N LYS A 198 13.76 -2.87 0.40
CA LYS A 198 13.41 -1.58 -0.21
C LYS A 198 11.99 -1.10 0.14
N SER A 199 11.12 -1.97 0.66
CA SER A 199 9.74 -1.65 1.04
C SER A 199 9.72 -0.63 2.18
N LYS A 200 9.03 0.49 1.99
CA LYS A 200 8.90 1.56 2.99
C LYS A 200 7.47 1.68 3.52
N PHE A 201 6.47 1.38 2.72
CA PHE A 201 5.06 1.60 3.04
C PHE A 201 4.31 0.34 3.45
N ALA A 202 4.54 -0.80 2.79
CA ALA A 202 3.80 -2.03 3.08
C ALA A 202 4.00 -2.51 4.53
N GLN A 203 5.17 -2.24 5.11
CA GLN A 203 5.47 -2.48 6.52
C GLN A 203 4.57 -1.68 7.50
N PHE A 204 3.99 -0.54 7.11
CA PHE A 204 3.06 0.20 7.98
C PHE A 204 1.79 -0.59 8.28
N VAL A 205 1.36 -1.47 7.37
CA VAL A 205 0.15 -2.30 7.57
C VAL A 205 0.28 -3.15 8.84
N ILE A 206 1.44 -3.78 9.06
CA ILE A 206 1.64 -4.63 10.24
C ILE A 206 1.80 -3.81 11.52
N PHE A 207 2.47 -2.66 11.46
CA PHE A 207 2.61 -1.75 12.60
C PHE A 207 1.26 -1.17 13.00
N TYR A 208 0.41 -0.83 12.03
CA TYR A 208 -0.93 -0.35 12.28
C TYR A 208 -1.80 -1.41 12.95
N ALA A 209 -1.77 -2.66 12.49
CA ALA A 209 -2.47 -3.75 13.16
C ALA A 209 -1.99 -3.98 14.60
N CYS A 210 -0.68 -3.79 14.87
CA CYS A 210 -0.15 -3.82 16.23
C CYS A 210 -0.65 -2.66 17.09
N ALA A 211 -0.78 -1.46 16.52
CA ALA A 211 -1.31 -0.29 17.22
C ALA A 211 -2.81 -0.42 17.51
N LEU A 212 -3.58 -1.02 16.60
CA LEU A 212 -5.01 -1.29 16.79
C LEU A 212 -5.26 -2.30 17.92
N TYR A 213 -4.42 -3.33 18.06
CA TYR A 213 -4.59 -4.33 19.12
C TYR A 213 -3.26 -4.68 19.82
N PRO A 214 -2.76 -3.79 20.70
CA PRO A 214 -1.42 -3.94 21.30
C PRO A 214 -1.26 -5.21 22.13
N GLU A 215 -2.29 -5.58 22.89
CA GLU A 215 -2.26 -6.74 23.80
C GLU A 215 -2.13 -8.08 23.07
N ASN A 216 -2.60 -8.18 21.82
CA ASN A 216 -2.55 -9.41 21.03
C ASN A 216 -1.58 -9.28 19.85
N CYS A 217 -1.90 -8.43 18.87
CA CYS A 217 -1.10 -8.23 17.67
C CYS A 217 0.29 -7.68 18.02
N GLY A 218 0.36 -6.64 18.86
CA GLY A 218 1.62 -6.05 19.31
C GLY A 218 2.50 -7.05 20.06
N MET A 219 1.94 -7.78 21.02
CA MET A 219 2.67 -8.82 21.76
C MET A 219 3.15 -9.97 20.88
N LYS A 220 2.34 -10.45 19.95
CA LYS A 220 2.74 -11.49 18.98
C LYS A 220 3.86 -11.01 18.07
N PHE A 221 3.78 -9.78 17.58
CA PHE A 221 4.85 -9.18 16.77
C PHE A 221 6.16 -9.06 17.55
N ALA A 222 6.11 -8.56 18.79
CA ALA A 222 7.29 -8.44 19.65
C ALA A 222 7.90 -9.82 19.95
N THR A 223 7.05 -10.82 20.22
CA THR A 223 7.46 -12.22 20.41
C THR A 223 8.15 -12.76 19.17
N MET A 224 7.56 -12.54 17.99
CA MET A 224 8.15 -12.92 16.71
C MET A 224 9.54 -12.29 16.51
N LEU A 225 9.70 -11.00 16.82
CA LEU A 225 11.00 -10.32 16.73
C LEU A 225 12.03 -10.88 17.72
N HIS A 226 11.60 -11.24 18.94
CA HIS A 226 12.45 -11.80 19.97
C HIS A 226 12.99 -13.18 19.57
N TYR A 227 12.11 -14.09 19.14
CA TYR A 227 12.48 -15.46 18.77
C TYR A 227 13.03 -15.58 17.33
N GLY A 228 12.66 -14.69 16.41
CA GLY A 228 13.13 -14.68 15.02
C GLY A 228 14.63 -14.38 14.85
N LYS A 229 15.25 -13.77 15.86
CA LYS A 229 16.72 -13.62 15.94
C LYS A 229 17.45 -14.92 16.34
N GLY A 230 16.72 -15.89 16.90
CA GLY A 230 17.27 -17.08 17.54
C GLY A 230 17.76 -18.19 16.60
N GLU A 231 16.94 -18.67 15.65
CA GLU A 231 17.19 -20.04 15.14
C GLU A 231 17.22 -20.26 13.62
N ARG A 232 16.82 -19.32 12.75
CA ARG A 232 16.82 -19.56 11.28
C ARG A 232 17.12 -18.36 10.37
N SER A 233 17.64 -17.26 10.89
CA SER A 233 17.97 -16.11 10.06
C SER A 233 19.37 -16.27 9.44
N THR A 234 19.46 -16.26 8.11
CA THR A 234 20.74 -16.13 7.40
C THR A 234 21.45 -14.83 7.85
N PRO A 235 22.78 -14.75 7.79
CA PRO A 235 23.54 -13.58 8.26
C PRO A 235 23.04 -12.24 7.70
N LEU A 236 22.51 -12.23 6.48
CA LEU A 236 21.90 -11.06 5.83
C LEU A 236 20.65 -10.56 6.56
N LEU A 237 19.73 -11.45 6.94
CA LEU A 237 18.52 -11.09 7.71
C LEU A 237 18.87 -10.49 9.08
N ARG A 238 19.93 -10.97 9.74
CA ARG A 238 20.42 -10.39 11.00
C ARG A 238 21.01 -9.01 10.81
N HIS A 239 21.77 -8.79 9.74
CA HIS A 239 22.35 -7.49 9.43
C HIS A 239 21.24 -6.46 9.14
N HIS A 240 20.24 -6.80 8.31
CA HIS A 240 19.16 -5.87 7.97
C HIS A 240 18.25 -5.51 9.16
N ALA A 241 17.92 -6.46 10.03
CA ALA A 241 17.14 -6.19 11.24
C ALA A 241 17.92 -5.39 12.32
N SER A 242 19.24 -5.25 12.15
CA SER A 242 20.15 -4.58 13.09
C SER A 242 20.76 -3.30 12.54
N LEU A 243 20.52 -2.97 11.26
CA LEU A 243 20.99 -1.72 10.68
C LEU A 243 20.30 -0.55 11.39
N PRO A 244 21.05 0.42 11.91
CA PRO A 244 20.45 1.68 12.34
C PRO A 244 19.79 2.29 11.11
N ARG A 245 18.47 2.49 11.14
CA ARG A 245 17.84 3.44 10.23
C ARG A 245 18.50 4.77 10.54
N GLU A 246 19.27 5.33 9.60
CA GLU A 246 19.83 6.68 9.74
C GLU A 246 18.69 7.59 10.17
N ARG A 247 18.79 8.08 11.41
CA ARG A 247 17.86 9.10 11.87
C ARG A 247 18.17 10.31 11.02
N VAL A 248 17.15 10.85 10.36
CA VAL A 248 17.16 12.24 9.91
C VAL A 248 17.59 13.05 11.13
N PRO A 249 18.73 13.77 11.10
CA PRO A 249 19.15 14.54 12.25
C PRO A 249 18.04 15.55 12.55
N ALA A 250 17.51 15.51 13.77
CA ALA A 250 16.64 16.56 14.24
C ALA A 250 17.37 17.90 14.07
N PRO A 251 16.68 18.96 13.60
CA PRO A 251 17.27 20.29 13.55
C PRO A 251 17.79 20.61 14.96
N LYS A 252 19.12 20.70 15.08
CA LYS A 252 19.75 21.24 16.26
C LYS A 252 19.52 22.75 16.17
N ASP A 253 18.37 23.20 16.65
CA ASP A 253 18.13 24.54 17.20
C ASP A 253 16.64 24.78 17.42
N GLU A 254 16.05 24.08 18.40
CA GLU A 254 14.78 24.53 19.00
C GLU A 254 14.62 24.05 20.47
N CYS A 255 15.74 23.84 21.17
CA CYS A 255 15.76 23.47 22.59
C CYS A 255 16.45 24.53 23.46
N ARG A 256 16.31 25.81 23.12
CA ARG A 256 16.79 26.92 23.96
C ARG A 256 15.75 27.92 24.44
N MET A 257 14.45 27.64 24.29
CA MET A 257 13.39 28.56 24.74
C MET A 257 12.40 27.98 25.76
N LEU A 258 12.71 26.87 26.44
CA LEU A 258 11.82 26.30 27.49
C LEU A 258 12.55 25.98 28.81
N LEU A 259 13.64 26.68 29.14
CA LEU A 259 14.36 26.50 30.41
C LEU A 259 14.48 27.76 31.27
N LEU A 260 13.53 28.71 31.17
CA LEU A 260 13.58 29.94 31.98
C LEU A 260 12.30 30.35 32.73
N GLU A 261 11.27 29.51 32.84
CA GLU A 261 10.09 29.82 33.69
C GLU A 261 9.74 28.74 34.71
N ILE A 262 10.74 28.12 35.32
CA ILE A 262 10.57 27.51 36.65
C ILE A 262 11.76 27.92 37.49
N HIS A 263 11.76 29.16 37.99
CA HIS A 263 12.29 29.59 39.29
C HIS A 263 12.14 31.12 39.41
N LEU A 264 10.94 31.55 39.80
CA LEU A 264 10.67 32.67 40.71
C LEU A 264 9.19 32.62 41.14
#